data_AF-A0A959H9L1-F1
#
_entry.id   AF-A0A959H9L1-F1
#
_cell.length_a   1.000
_cell.length_b   1.000
_cell.length_c   1.000
_cell.angle_alpha   90.00
_cell.angle_beta   90.00
_cell.angle_gamma   90.00
#
_symmetry.space_group_name_H-M   'P 1'
#
loop_
_entity.id
_entity.type
_entity.pdbx_description
1 polymer ?
#
loop_
_entity_poly.entity_id
_entity_poly.type
_entity_poly.pdbx_seq_one_letter_code
_entity_poly.pdbx_strand_id
1 'polypeptide(L)'
;MKLFYLFPFLLFGVMGYSQFNLPVDFQSSTITYVLTDFGGNTSLVVSDPTDVSNNVAQSTKTSTAELWAGTTMGTDDGFDSPIPFSTIQTKMTVRVWSPDAGIPVRLKVEDSADPGKSVETEANTTVAMAWETLEFDFANEVPGTAPLNLANSYDKAS
;
A
#
# COMPACT_ATOMS: atom_id res chain seq x y z
N MET A 1 -38.68 9.92 38.82
CA MET A 1 -38.95 9.23 37.56
C MET A 1 -37.61 8.77 36.99
N LYS A 2 -37.45 7.47 36.74
CA LYS A 2 -36.21 6.87 36.21
C LYS A 2 -36.21 6.98 34.68
N LEU A 3 -35.05 7.20 34.08
CA LEU A 3 -34.75 6.69 32.75
C LEU A 3 -33.25 6.36 32.67
N PHE A 4 -32.95 5.09 32.47
CA PHE A 4 -31.62 4.55 32.21
C PHE A 4 -31.63 4.00 30.79
N TYR A 5 -30.65 4.38 29.98
CA TYR A 5 -30.41 3.75 28.69
C TYR A 5 -29.17 2.88 28.82
N LEU A 6 -29.37 1.57 28.75
CA LEU A 6 -28.30 0.58 28.61
C LEU A 6 -28.37 0.03 27.19
N PHE A 7 -27.27 0.11 26.47
CA PHE A 7 -26.95 -0.82 25.40
C PHE A 7 -25.69 -1.57 25.83
N PRO A 8 -25.76 -2.86 26.20
CA PRO A 8 -24.61 -3.72 26.11
C PRO A 8 -24.79 -4.59 24.87
N PHE A 9 -24.19 -4.18 23.76
CA PHE A 9 -23.74 -5.17 22.79
C PHE A 9 -22.24 -5.03 22.66
N LEU A 10 -21.54 -5.64 23.62
CA LEU A 10 -20.15 -5.99 23.42
C LEU A 10 -20.17 -7.24 22.53
N LEU A 11 -20.25 -7.05 21.22
CA LEU A 11 -19.69 -8.06 20.33
C LEU A 11 -18.19 -8.00 20.62
N PHE A 12 -17.59 -9.08 21.12
CA PHE A 12 -16.17 -9.33 20.85
C PHE A 12 -16.05 -9.61 19.33
N GLY A 13 -16.37 -8.62 18.51
CA GLY A 13 -15.67 -8.45 17.26
C GLY A 13 -14.36 -7.85 17.70
N VAL A 14 -13.29 -8.65 17.66
CA VAL A 14 -12.00 -8.06 17.28
C VAL A 14 -12.36 -7.15 16.11
N MET A 15 -12.10 -5.84 16.21
CA MET A 15 -12.20 -4.99 15.02
C MET A 15 -11.07 -5.47 14.11
N GLY A 16 -11.28 -6.61 13.47
CA GLY A 16 -10.47 -7.05 12.36
C GLY A 16 -10.72 -6.01 11.29
N TYR A 17 -9.68 -5.27 10.95
CA TYR A 17 -9.70 -4.51 9.73
C TYR A 17 -10.07 -5.49 8.61
N SER A 18 -11.06 -5.15 7.80
CA SER A 18 -11.38 -6.00 6.65
C SER A 18 -10.18 -5.94 5.70
N GLN A 19 -9.56 -7.09 5.43
CA GLN A 19 -8.64 -7.19 4.30
C GLN A 19 -9.36 -6.72 3.04
N PHE A 20 -8.59 -6.16 2.11
CA PHE A 20 -9.07 -5.69 0.82
C PHE A 20 -8.13 -6.21 -0.26
N ASN A 21 -8.59 -6.15 -1.52
CA ASN A 21 -7.85 -6.66 -2.66
C ASN A 21 -7.49 -5.55 -3.65
N LEU A 22 -6.52 -5.86 -4.51
CA LEU A 22 -6.25 -5.08 -5.70
C LEU A 22 -7.45 -5.17 -6.69
N PRO A 23 -7.75 -4.11 -7.45
CA PRO A 23 -7.14 -2.78 -7.37
C PRO A 23 -7.62 -2.00 -6.14
N VAL A 24 -6.71 -1.23 -5.53
CA VAL A 24 -7.03 -0.34 -4.39
C VAL A 24 -7.25 1.08 -4.91
N ASP A 25 -8.43 1.63 -4.65
CA ASP A 25 -8.85 2.96 -5.14
C ASP A 25 -9.17 3.97 -4.03
N PHE A 26 -9.17 3.57 -2.76
CA PHE A 26 -9.53 4.40 -1.59
C PHE A 26 -10.95 4.98 -1.59
N GLN A 27 -11.85 4.48 -2.45
CA GLN A 27 -13.19 5.07 -2.62
C GLN A 27 -14.28 4.39 -1.80
N SER A 28 -14.04 3.19 -1.25
CA SER A 28 -15.06 2.45 -0.52
C SER A 28 -15.40 3.11 0.82
N SER A 29 -16.71 3.27 1.08
CA SER A 29 -17.23 3.72 2.38
C SER A 29 -17.41 2.59 3.39
N THR A 30 -17.25 1.33 2.97
CA THR A 30 -17.40 0.14 3.83
C THR A 30 -16.07 -0.52 4.20
N ILE A 31 -14.98 -0.17 3.50
CA ILE A 31 -13.62 -0.65 3.79
C ILE A 31 -12.90 0.44 4.58
N THR A 32 -12.28 0.06 5.69
CA THR A 32 -11.28 0.91 6.35
C THR A 32 -9.91 0.57 5.79
N TYR A 33 -9.36 1.44 4.94
CA TYR A 33 -8.02 1.25 4.38
C TYR A 33 -6.96 1.54 5.44
N VAL A 34 -6.29 0.50 5.92
CA VAL A 34 -5.17 0.62 6.85
C VAL A 34 -3.89 0.94 6.09
N LEU A 35 -3.11 1.87 6.62
CA LEU A 35 -1.76 2.20 6.16
C LEU A 35 -0.82 1.98 7.34
N THR A 36 0.16 1.08 7.18
CA THR A 36 1.10 0.72 8.24
C THR A 36 2.48 1.29 7.93
N ASP A 37 2.85 2.38 8.60
CA ASP A 37 4.12 3.06 8.39
C ASP A 37 5.31 2.35 9.05
N PHE A 38 6.47 2.44 8.41
CA PHE A 38 7.75 1.97 8.97
C PHE A 38 8.91 2.91 8.63
N GLY A 39 10.02 2.78 9.38
CA GLY A 39 11.21 3.59 9.19
C GLY A 39 11.01 5.10 9.43
N GLY A 40 9.96 5.50 10.15
CA GLY A 40 9.66 6.92 10.41
C GLY A 40 8.93 7.63 9.27
N ASN A 41 8.34 6.88 8.33
CA ASN A 41 7.36 7.41 7.39
C ASN A 41 6.05 7.79 8.10
N THR A 42 5.22 8.62 7.47
CA THR A 42 3.87 8.93 7.94
C THR A 42 2.89 8.93 6.78
N SER A 43 1.78 8.21 6.91
CA SER A 43 0.77 8.08 5.88
C SER A 43 -0.66 8.16 6.40
N LEU A 44 -1.56 8.63 5.54
CA LEU A 44 -2.99 8.73 5.81
C LEU A 44 -3.79 8.75 4.51
N VAL A 45 -5.06 8.33 4.60
CA VAL A 45 -6.03 8.55 3.51
C VAL A 45 -6.57 9.97 3.61
N VAL A 46 -6.46 10.72 2.53
CA VAL A 46 -6.89 12.13 2.41
C VAL A 46 -7.67 12.34 1.13
N SER A 47 -8.34 13.48 1.00
CA SER A 47 -8.87 13.92 -0.29
C SER A 47 -7.74 14.22 -1.28
N ASP A 48 -7.92 13.84 -2.54
CA ASP A 48 -6.96 14.13 -3.63
C ASP A 48 -6.75 15.66 -3.73
N PRO A 49 -5.49 16.13 -3.75
CA PRO A 49 -5.17 17.57 -3.78
C PRO A 49 -5.62 18.27 -5.07
N THR A 50 -5.93 17.52 -6.13
CA THR A 50 -6.36 18.03 -7.44
C THR A 50 -7.84 17.79 -7.73
N ASP A 51 -8.49 16.88 -6.99
CA ASP A 51 -9.92 16.57 -7.10
C ASP A 51 -10.48 16.12 -5.75
N VAL A 52 -11.04 17.06 -4.99
CA VAL A 52 -11.56 16.82 -3.63
C VAL A 52 -12.71 15.80 -3.55
N SER A 53 -13.26 15.35 -4.68
CA SER A 53 -14.25 14.27 -4.71
C SER A 53 -13.65 12.86 -4.66
N ASN A 54 -12.32 12.75 -4.84
CA ASN A 54 -11.57 11.49 -4.73
C ASN A 54 -10.78 11.44 -3.42
N ASN A 55 -10.52 10.23 -2.94
CA ASN A 55 -9.61 9.96 -1.84
C ASN A 55 -8.35 9.24 -2.35
N VAL A 56 -7.24 9.46 -1.67
CA VAL A 56 -5.93 8.87 -1.99
C VAL A 56 -5.15 8.58 -0.72
N ALA A 57 -4.20 7.65 -0.77
CA ALA A 57 -3.16 7.57 0.25
C ALA A 57 -2.12 8.67 0.00
N GLN A 58 -1.93 9.52 1.01
CA GLN A 58 -0.78 10.41 1.09
C GLN A 58 0.29 9.74 1.97
N SER A 59 1.52 9.72 1.47
CA SER A 59 2.70 9.26 2.20
C SER A 59 3.74 10.38 2.25
N THR A 60 4.30 10.60 3.44
CA THR A 60 5.32 11.63 3.70
C THR A 60 6.53 10.98 4.35
N LYS A 61 7.64 10.96 3.61
CA LYS A 61 8.96 10.63 4.16
C LYS A 61 9.46 11.80 4.99
N THR A 62 9.42 11.66 6.32
CA THR A 62 9.79 12.74 7.24
C THR A 62 11.29 13.04 7.19
N SER A 63 11.71 14.19 7.71
CA SER A 63 13.13 14.57 7.81
C SER A 63 13.97 13.64 8.68
N THR A 64 13.33 12.84 9.53
CA THR A 64 13.98 11.85 10.41
C THR A 64 13.78 10.42 9.90
N ALA A 65 13.13 10.25 8.74
CA ALA A 65 12.83 8.94 8.19
C ALA A 65 14.10 8.27 7.66
N GLU A 66 14.15 6.96 7.87
CA GLU A 66 15.20 6.09 7.37
C GLU A 66 15.22 6.05 5.83
N LEU A 67 16.36 5.68 5.25
CA LEU A 67 16.48 5.55 3.80
C LEU A 67 15.48 4.53 3.22
N TRP A 68 15.14 3.52 4.02
CA TRP A 68 14.20 2.45 3.70
C TRP A 68 12.78 2.69 4.23
N ALA A 69 12.47 3.89 4.74
CA ALA A 69 11.12 4.20 5.24
C ALA A 69 10.05 4.09 4.14
N GLY A 70 8.86 3.63 4.51
CA GLY A 70 7.74 3.42 3.60
C GLY A 70 6.44 3.10 4.34
N THR A 71 5.44 2.67 3.58
CA THR A 71 4.09 2.37 4.10
C THR A 71 3.59 1.08 3.48
N THR A 72 3.26 0.11 4.31
CA THR A 72 2.53 -1.07 3.89
C THR A 72 1.05 -0.73 3.69
N MET A 73 0.52 -1.13 2.53
CA MET A 73 -0.88 -1.07 2.19
C MET A 73 -1.64 -2.21 2.87
N GLY A 74 -2.29 -1.94 4.00
CA GLY A 74 -3.00 -2.93 4.81
C GLY A 74 -2.35 -3.23 6.15
N THR A 75 -2.74 -4.36 6.75
CA THR A 75 -2.16 -4.91 7.99
C THR A 75 -1.04 -5.89 7.66
N ASP A 76 -0.44 -6.50 8.68
CA ASP A 76 0.53 -7.59 8.51
C ASP A 76 -0.05 -8.81 7.79
N ASP A 77 -1.38 -8.97 7.80
CA ASP A 77 -2.09 -10.07 7.13
C ASP A 77 -2.12 -9.92 5.59
N GLY A 78 -1.73 -8.77 5.05
CA GLY A 78 -1.78 -8.49 3.62
C GLY A 78 -3.19 -8.35 3.03
N PHE A 79 -3.28 -8.46 1.72
CA PHE A 79 -4.49 -8.50 0.93
C PHE A 79 -5.24 -9.82 1.11
N ASP A 80 -6.53 -9.81 0.81
CA ASP A 80 -7.40 -10.99 0.92
C ASP A 80 -7.10 -12.06 -0.15
N SER A 81 -6.39 -11.71 -1.21
CA SER A 81 -5.97 -12.59 -2.30
C SER A 81 -4.57 -12.23 -2.80
N PRO A 82 -3.74 -13.23 -3.15
CA PRO A 82 -2.41 -12.98 -3.68
C PRO A 82 -2.43 -12.20 -5.00
N ILE A 83 -1.37 -11.42 -5.22
CA ILE A 83 -1.08 -10.73 -6.47
C ILE A 83 -0.81 -11.80 -7.54
N PRO A 84 -1.56 -11.83 -8.65
CA PRO A 84 -1.55 -12.95 -9.59
C PRO A 84 -0.39 -12.87 -10.59
N PHE A 85 0.86 -12.81 -10.08
CA PHE A 85 2.04 -12.82 -10.94
C PHE A 85 2.13 -14.11 -11.76
N SER A 86 2.56 -13.98 -13.01
CA SER A 86 2.82 -15.10 -13.91
C SER A 86 4.00 -14.78 -14.83
N THR A 87 4.42 -15.74 -15.65
CA THR A 87 5.49 -15.54 -16.63
C THR A 87 5.19 -14.47 -17.68
N ILE A 88 3.91 -14.09 -17.84
CA ILE A 88 3.46 -13.05 -18.76
C ILE A 88 2.86 -11.82 -18.05
N GLN A 89 2.77 -11.85 -16.72
CA GLN A 89 2.23 -10.77 -15.90
C GLN A 89 3.16 -10.58 -14.70
N THR A 90 4.15 -9.70 -14.87
CA THR A 90 5.14 -9.36 -13.83
C THR A 90 5.02 -7.91 -13.37
N LYS A 91 4.00 -7.20 -13.85
CA LYS A 91 3.90 -5.75 -13.74
C LYS A 91 2.72 -5.33 -12.89
N MET A 92 2.94 -4.31 -12.06
CA MET A 92 1.89 -3.59 -11.36
C MET A 92 1.95 -2.12 -11.76
N THR A 93 0.82 -1.42 -11.68
CA THR A 93 0.77 0.02 -11.90
C THR A 93 0.26 0.72 -10.66
N VAL A 94 0.83 1.89 -10.39
CA VAL A 94 0.37 2.79 -9.32
C VAL A 94 0.22 4.18 -9.91
N ARG A 95 -0.92 4.80 -9.66
CA ARG A 95 -1.12 6.20 -10.02
C ARG A 95 -0.51 7.05 -8.90
N VAL A 96 0.46 7.90 -9.24
CA VAL A 96 1.25 8.68 -8.30
C VAL A 96 1.16 10.15 -8.65
N TRP A 97 1.02 11.01 -7.63
CA TRP A 97 1.24 12.44 -7.73
C TRP A 97 2.48 12.79 -6.93
N SER A 98 3.37 13.59 -7.51
CA SER A 98 4.59 14.04 -6.86
C SER A 98 4.80 15.54 -7.11
N PRO A 99 5.30 16.31 -6.14
CA PRO A 99 5.70 17.70 -6.37
C PRO A 99 6.89 17.80 -7.35
N ASP A 100 7.71 16.76 -7.43
CA ASP A 100 8.95 16.72 -8.21
C ASP A 100 8.97 15.54 -9.19
N ALA A 101 9.62 15.72 -10.34
CA ALA A 101 9.98 14.62 -11.25
C ALA A 101 11.36 14.05 -10.90
N GLY A 102 11.62 12.82 -11.32
CA GLY A 102 12.91 12.14 -11.08
C GLY A 102 13.06 11.56 -9.68
N ILE A 103 11.98 11.54 -8.89
CA ILE A 103 11.94 10.87 -7.59
C ILE A 103 11.81 9.36 -7.80
N PRO A 104 12.75 8.56 -7.26
CA PRO A 104 12.62 7.10 -7.26
C PRO A 104 11.51 6.69 -6.31
N VAL A 105 10.53 5.97 -6.85
CA VAL A 105 9.49 5.30 -6.10
C VAL A 105 9.79 3.82 -6.17
N ARG A 106 9.87 3.18 -5.01
CA ARG A 106 10.08 1.74 -4.90
C ARG A 106 8.77 1.08 -4.52
N LEU A 107 8.48 -0.05 -5.14
CA LEU A 107 7.37 -0.92 -4.77
C LEU A 107 7.94 -2.27 -4.34
N LYS A 108 7.55 -2.69 -3.15
CA LYS A 108 7.86 -4.01 -2.60
C LYS A 108 6.61 -4.85 -2.57
N VAL A 109 6.73 -6.14 -2.90
CA VAL A 109 5.70 -7.14 -2.63
C VAL A 109 6.27 -8.27 -1.79
N GLU A 110 5.46 -8.81 -0.88
CA GLU A 110 5.89 -9.74 0.16
C GLU A 110 4.84 -10.84 0.37
N ASP A 111 5.29 -12.01 0.85
CA ASP A 111 4.44 -13.03 1.45
C ASP A 111 4.18 -12.65 2.92
N SER A 112 2.91 -12.41 3.27
CA SER A 112 2.47 -12.03 4.62
C SER A 112 2.89 -13.05 5.69
N ALA A 113 2.98 -14.33 5.32
CA ALA A 113 3.36 -15.41 6.23
C ALA A 113 4.88 -15.61 6.35
N ASP A 114 5.68 -15.04 5.43
CA ASP A 114 7.14 -15.14 5.44
C ASP A 114 7.80 -13.87 4.85
N PRO A 115 8.20 -12.91 5.71
CA PRO A 115 8.86 -11.68 5.28
C PRO A 115 10.19 -11.88 4.53
N GLY A 116 10.78 -13.09 4.60
CA GLY A 116 11.97 -13.45 3.83
C GLY A 116 11.69 -13.63 2.33
N LYS A 117 10.42 -13.73 1.94
CA LYS A 117 9.97 -13.81 0.55
C LYS A 117 9.44 -12.46 0.11
N SER A 118 10.32 -11.68 -0.52
CA SER A 118 9.95 -10.39 -1.06
C SER A 118 10.69 -10.11 -2.36
N VAL A 119 10.10 -9.26 -3.21
CA VAL A 119 10.78 -8.67 -4.35
C VAL A 119 10.50 -7.17 -4.38
N GLU A 120 11.51 -6.39 -4.73
CA GLU A 120 11.44 -4.93 -4.85
C GLU A 120 11.73 -4.53 -6.29
N THR A 121 10.95 -3.61 -6.85
CA THR A 121 11.25 -2.95 -8.12
C THR A 121 11.05 -1.44 -7.98
N GLU A 122 11.57 -0.66 -8.92
CA GLU A 122 11.63 0.79 -8.79
C GLU A 122 11.26 1.47 -10.12
N ALA A 123 10.53 2.57 -10.03
CA ALA A 123 10.20 3.44 -11.14
C ALA A 123 10.40 4.89 -10.71
N ASN A 124 10.89 5.74 -11.62
CA ASN A 124 11.03 7.16 -11.34
C ASN A 124 9.78 7.90 -11.79
N THR A 125 9.33 8.85 -10.98
CA THR A 125 8.40 9.90 -11.44
C THR A 125 8.98 10.62 -12.65
N THR A 126 8.13 10.95 -13.62
CA THR A 126 8.52 11.62 -14.86
C THR A 126 7.91 13.01 -15.00
N VAL A 127 6.88 13.32 -14.21
CA VAL A 127 6.22 14.63 -14.19
C VAL A 127 6.21 15.21 -12.78
N ALA A 128 6.30 16.53 -12.71
CA ALA A 128 6.21 17.29 -11.46
C ALA A 128 4.83 17.93 -11.35
N MET A 129 4.30 18.02 -10.13
CA MET A 129 3.02 18.66 -9.79
C MET A 129 1.81 18.08 -10.56
N ALA A 130 1.88 16.82 -10.97
CA ALA A 130 0.82 16.16 -11.74
C ALA A 130 0.70 14.68 -11.39
N TRP A 131 -0.48 14.12 -11.66
CA TRP A 131 -0.72 12.68 -11.59
C TRP A 131 -0.12 12.00 -12.82
N GLU A 132 0.58 10.89 -12.60
CA GLU A 132 1.02 9.94 -13.64
C GLU A 132 0.77 8.50 -13.19
N THR A 133 0.86 7.55 -14.13
CA THR A 133 0.82 6.12 -13.81
C THR A 133 2.22 5.57 -13.96
N LEU A 134 2.82 5.14 -12.85
CA LEU A 134 4.09 4.43 -12.84
C LEU A 134 3.84 2.93 -13.04
N GLU A 135 4.68 2.31 -13.85
CA GLU A 135 4.71 0.87 -14.06
C GLU A 135 5.92 0.27 -13.33
N PHE A 136 5.65 -0.73 -12.50
CA PHE A 136 6.62 -1.45 -11.68
C PHE A 136 6.76 -2.85 -12.25
N ASP A 137 7.94 -3.20 -12.77
CA ASP A 137 8.21 -4.51 -13.37
C ASP A 137 9.03 -5.38 -12.43
N PHE A 138 8.38 -6.35 -11.80
CA PHE A 138 9.01 -7.29 -10.86
C PHE A 138 9.89 -8.35 -11.55
N ALA A 139 9.88 -8.42 -12.89
CA ALA A 139 10.90 -9.16 -13.64
C ALA A 139 12.24 -8.40 -13.70
N ASN A 140 12.26 -7.12 -13.29
CA ASN A 140 13.43 -6.27 -13.21
C ASN A 140 13.52 -5.74 -11.77
N GLU A 141 13.98 -6.59 -10.86
CA GLU A 141 14.14 -6.26 -9.45
C GLU A 141 15.26 -5.23 -9.23
N VAL A 142 15.19 -4.53 -8.10
CA VAL A 142 16.28 -3.68 -7.63
C VAL A 142 17.52 -4.56 -7.36
N PRO A 143 18.70 -4.22 -7.92
CA PRO A 143 19.92 -4.98 -7.66
C PRO A 143 20.23 -5.15 -6.17
N GLY A 144 20.51 -6.38 -5.77
CA GLY A 144 20.76 -6.73 -4.37
C GLY A 144 19.53 -7.17 -3.58
N THR A 145 18.35 -7.22 -4.23
CA THR A 145 17.12 -7.82 -3.67
C THR A 145 16.85 -9.19 -4.30
N ALA A 146 15.91 -9.97 -3.75
CA ALA A 146 15.58 -11.27 -4.30
C ALA A 146 14.72 -11.13 -5.59
N PRO A 147 14.96 -11.94 -6.63
CA PRO A 147 14.17 -11.89 -7.86
C PRO A 147 12.75 -12.42 -7.63
N LEU A 148 11.82 -12.04 -8.49
CA LEU A 148 10.45 -12.56 -8.47
C LEU A 148 10.45 -14.10 -8.59
N ASN A 149 9.96 -14.76 -7.54
CA ASN A 149 9.72 -16.19 -7.53
C ASN A 149 8.21 -16.50 -7.59
N LEU A 150 7.75 -17.04 -8.73
CA LEU A 150 6.34 -17.37 -8.98
C LEU A 150 5.81 -18.54 -8.13
N ALA A 151 6.65 -19.22 -7.36
CA ALA A 151 6.21 -20.21 -6.38
C ALA A 151 5.81 -19.60 -5.03
N ASN A 152 6.13 -18.32 -4.79
CA ASN A 152 5.73 -17.60 -3.58
C ASN A 152 4.32 -17.01 -3.75
N SER A 153 3.65 -16.79 -2.61
CA SER A 153 2.36 -16.13 -2.55
C SER A 153 2.55 -14.69 -2.09
N TYR A 154 2.76 -13.76 -3.02
CA TYR A 154 2.86 -12.34 -2.65
C TYR A 154 1.46 -11.79 -2.45
N ASP A 155 1.14 -11.37 -1.24
CA ASP A 155 -0.16 -10.85 -0.85
C ASP A 155 -0.04 -9.53 -0.07
N LYS A 156 1.17 -8.99 0.11
CA LYS A 156 1.37 -7.68 0.75
C LYS A 156 2.15 -6.75 -0.16
N ALA A 157 1.88 -5.45 -0.11
CA ALA A 157 2.63 -4.43 -0.86
C ALA A 157 2.98 -3.21 0.00
N SER A 158 4.17 -2.66 -0.22
CA SER A 158 4.70 -1.47 0.46
C SER A 158 5.46 -0.54 -0.49
#